data_AF-A0A7C6PTM2-F1
#
_entry.id   AF-A0A7C6PTM2-F1
#
_cell.length_a   1.000
_cell.length_b   1.000
_cell.length_c   1.000
_cell.angle_alpha   90.00
_cell.angle_beta   90.00
_cell.angle_gamma   90.00
#
_symmetry.space_group_name_H-M   'P 1'
#
loop_
_entity.id
_entity.type
_entity.pdbx_description
1 polymer ?
#
loop_
_entity_poly.entity_id
_entity_poly.type
_entity_poly.pdbx_seq_one_letter_code
_entity_poly.pdbx_strand_id
1 'polypeptide(L)'
;MLILLVIFLALVFLSIRERVASRVRRVDENEPSLPQPRSSPMSEAIVEFVGTAGGIYLALIMLINFLKIPVPDQASFFGIKLDPVAALSIFLTIVQPFLNRLLPTLLIWTWPSK
;
A
#
# COMPACT_ATOMS: atom_id res chain seq x y z
N MET A 1 -23.94 -0.02 -4.70
CA MET A 1 -22.99 0.89 -4.00
C MET A 1 -22.65 0.39 -2.59
N LEU A 2 -23.65 0.12 -1.73
CA LEU A 2 -23.43 -0.32 -0.35
C LEU A 2 -22.71 -1.68 -0.23
N ILE A 3 -23.02 -2.63 -1.11
CA ILE A 3 -22.36 -3.95 -1.17
C ILE A 3 -20.87 -3.85 -1.54
N LEU A 4 -20.50 -2.97 -2.48
CA LEU A 4 -19.11 -2.72 -2.85
C LEU A 4 -18.31 -2.08 -1.71
N LEU A 5 -18.94 -1.16 -0.97
CA LEU A 5 -18.34 -0.55 0.23
C LEU A 5 -18.05 -1.62 1.30
N VAL A 6 -18.99 -2.53 1.53
CA VAL A 6 -18.83 -3.63 2.51
C VAL A 6 -17.73 -4.59 2.08
N ILE A 7 -17.66 -4.95 0.79
CA ILE A 7 -16.59 -5.80 0.24
C ILE A 7 -15.22 -5.10 0.37
N PHE A 8 -15.15 -3.82 0.05
CA PHE A 8 -13.94 -3.02 0.21
C PHE A 8 -13.49 -2.97 1.68
N LEU A 9 -14.43 -2.70 2.61
CA LEU A 9 -14.15 -2.72 4.05
C LEU A 9 -13.68 -4.10 4.52
N ALA A 10 -14.28 -5.18 4.02
CA ALA A 10 -13.90 -6.54 4.37
C ALA A 10 -12.49 -6.88 3.88
N LEU A 11 -12.13 -6.46 2.66
CA LEU A 11 -10.79 -6.64 2.11
C LEU A 11 -9.73 -5.82 2.88
N VAL A 12 -10.05 -4.57 3.23
CA VAL A 12 -9.19 -3.73 4.08
C VAL A 12 -9.00 -4.38 5.45
N PHE A 13 -10.07 -4.90 6.06
CA PHE A 13 -10.02 -5.59 7.33
C PHE A 13 -9.16 -6.86 7.26
N LEU A 14 -9.30 -7.66 6.20
CA LEU A 14 -8.48 -8.87 5.98
C LEU A 14 -6.99 -8.52 5.83
N SER A 15 -6.69 -7.48 5.06
CA SER A 15 -5.33 -6.98 4.83
C SER A 15 -4.65 -6.52 6.12
N ILE A 16 -5.39 -5.79 6.98
CA ILE A 16 -4.91 -5.38 8.30
C ILE A 16 -4.64 -6.61 9.18
N ARG A 17 -5.54 -7.59 9.18
CA ARG A 17 -5.39 -8.81 9.98
C ARG A 17 -4.13 -9.58 9.60
N GLU A 18 -3.84 -9.73 8.31
CA GLU A 18 -2.62 -10.40 7.84
C GLU A 18 -1.35 -9.61 8.19
N ARG A 19 -1.40 -8.27 8.09
CA ARG A 19 -0.28 -7.39 8.46
C ARG A 19 0.03 -7.45 9.96
N VAL A 20 -0.98 -7.60 10.81
CA VAL A 20 -0.80 -7.78 12.26
C VAL A 20 -0.25 -9.17 12.58
N ALA A 21 -0.81 -10.24 11.98
CA ALA A 21 -0.35 -11.61 12.21
C ALA A 21 1.12 -11.82 11.82
N SER A 22 1.58 -11.14 10.76
CA SER A 22 2.97 -11.17 10.31
C SER A 22 3.92 -10.33 11.17
N ARG A 23 3.42 -9.28 11.84
CA ARG A 23 4.23 -8.44 12.75
C ARG A 23 4.38 -9.07 14.14
N VAL A 24 3.34 -9.73 14.67
CA VAL A 24 3.40 -10.46 15.95
C VAL A 24 4.45 -11.57 15.91
N ARG A 25 4.62 -12.25 14.78
CA ARG A 25 5.67 -13.28 14.60
C ARG A 25 7.10 -12.75 14.53
N ARG A 26 7.31 -11.43 14.38
CA ARG A 26 8.64 -10.81 14.27
C ARG A 26 9.06 -10.05 15.54
N VAL A 27 8.12 -9.75 16.43
CA VAL A 27 8.36 -8.98 17.67
C VAL A 27 8.79 -9.90 18.83
N ASP A 28 8.57 -11.22 18.72
CA ASP A 28 8.86 -12.16 19.82
C ASP A 28 10.35 -12.57 19.94
N GLU A 29 11.20 -12.28 18.95
CA GLU A 29 12.60 -12.75 18.97
C GLU A 29 13.63 -11.69 19.40
N ASN A 30 13.35 -10.38 19.32
CA ASN A 30 14.33 -9.35 19.67
C ASN A 30 13.67 -8.00 20.04
N GLU A 31 13.40 -7.71 21.32
CA GLU A 31 13.74 -6.40 21.93
C GLU A 31 13.17 -6.21 23.36
N PRO A 32 13.91 -5.55 24.27
CA PRO A 32 13.47 -5.25 25.63
C PRO A 32 12.44 -4.12 25.68
N SER A 33 11.50 -4.29 26.62
CA SER A 33 10.39 -3.40 26.94
C SER A 33 10.80 -1.97 27.33
N LEU A 34 10.49 -1.00 26.46
CA LEU A 34 10.29 0.41 26.83
C LEU A 34 8.83 0.82 26.51
N PRO A 35 8.13 1.57 27.38
CA PRO A 35 6.80 2.07 27.08
C PRO A 35 6.91 3.27 26.14
N GLN A 36 7.14 3.00 24.86
CA GLN A 36 6.94 3.99 23.81
C GLN A 36 5.43 4.28 23.68
N PRO A 37 5.01 5.54 23.40
CA PRO A 37 3.63 5.87 23.14
C PRO A 37 3.14 4.96 22.01
N ARG A 38 2.32 3.95 22.36
CA ARG A 38 1.93 2.92 21.40
C ARG A 38 0.97 3.56 20.39
N SER A 39 1.51 4.11 19.31
CA SER A 39 0.74 4.20 18.06
C SER A 39 0.25 2.79 17.77
N SER A 40 -1.07 2.62 17.71
CA SER A 40 -1.64 1.33 17.33
C SER A 40 -0.97 0.88 16.03
N PRO A 41 -0.55 -0.39 15.89
CA PRO A 41 0.01 -0.91 14.64
C PRO A 41 -0.83 -0.59 13.39
N MET A 42 -2.15 -0.41 13.58
CA MET A 42 -3.07 0.05 12.54
C MET A 42 -2.86 1.52 12.14
N SER A 43 -2.60 2.40 13.11
CA SER A 43 -2.32 3.82 12.84
C SER A 43 -1.03 3.99 12.04
N GLU A 44 0.04 3.28 12.44
CA GLU A 44 1.31 3.28 11.70
C GLU A 44 1.12 2.81 10.25
N ALA A 45 0.39 1.71 10.05
CA ALA A 45 0.13 1.18 8.71
C ALA A 45 -0.67 2.16 7.84
N ILE A 46 -1.62 2.90 8.41
CA ILE A 46 -2.37 3.94 7.69
C ILE A 46 -1.46 5.11 7.31
N VAL A 47 -0.62 5.59 8.24
CA VAL A 47 0.31 6.69 7.99
C VAL A 47 1.31 6.31 6.88
N GLU A 48 1.87 5.10 6.96
CA GLU A 48 2.79 4.58 5.94
C GLU A 48 2.11 4.44 4.56
N PHE A 49 0.89 3.90 4.53
CA PHE A 49 0.10 3.76 3.31
C PHE A 49 -0.19 5.13 2.67
N VAL A 50 -0.73 6.07 3.44
CA VAL A 50 -1.11 7.40 2.94
C VAL A 50 0.14 8.18 2.51
N GLY A 51 1.22 8.11 3.29
CA GLY A 51 2.49 8.75 2.95
C GLY A 51 3.07 8.23 1.64
N THR A 52 3.05 6.91 1.44
CA THR A 52 3.56 6.29 0.22
C THR A 52 2.67 6.58 -0.99
N ALA A 53 1.35 6.46 -0.86
CA ALA A 53 0.41 6.77 -1.93
C ALA A 53 0.47 8.26 -2.33
N GLY A 54 0.56 9.16 -1.35
CA GLY A 54 0.71 10.60 -1.58
C GLY A 54 2.03 10.94 -2.29
N GLY A 55 3.14 10.31 -1.87
CA GLY A 55 4.43 10.47 -2.53
C GLY A 55 4.43 10.01 -3.99
N ILE A 56 3.86 8.84 -4.27
CA ILE A 56 3.72 8.31 -5.64
C ILE A 56 2.85 9.25 -6.49
N TYR A 57 1.72 9.72 -5.95
CA TYR A 57 0.83 10.65 -6.64
C TYR A 57 1.55 11.95 -7.02
N LEU A 58 2.26 12.56 -6.07
CA LEU A 58 3.03 13.78 -6.30
C LEU A 58 4.13 13.56 -7.35
N ALA A 59 4.85 12.44 -7.29
CA ALA A 59 5.86 12.11 -8.29
C ALA A 59 5.26 11.96 -9.70
N LEU A 60 4.14 11.23 -9.81
CA LEU A 60 3.45 11.00 -11.08
C LEU A 60 2.86 12.29 -11.66
N ILE A 61 2.19 13.12 -10.84
CA ILE A 61 1.60 14.36 -11.33
C ILE A 61 2.68 15.34 -11.79
N MET A 62 3.80 15.43 -11.08
CA MET A 62 4.95 16.23 -11.52
C MET A 62 5.50 15.73 -12.86
N LEU A 63 5.66 14.41 -13.02
CA LEU A 63 6.14 13.81 -14.26
C LEU A 63 5.18 14.05 -15.45
N ILE A 64 3.88 13.83 -15.23
CA ILE A 64 2.82 14.05 -16.21
C ILE A 64 2.81 15.51 -16.67
N ASN A 65 2.88 16.44 -15.71
CA ASN A 65 2.91 17.88 -16.00
C ASN A 65 4.18 18.29 -16.74
N PHE A 66 5.33 17.74 -16.35
CA PHE A 66 6.61 17.97 -17.02
C PHE A 66 6.58 17.50 -18.49
N LEU A 67 6.06 16.30 -18.73
CA LEU A 67 5.91 15.72 -20.07
C LEU A 67 4.73 16.31 -20.85
N LYS A 68 3.92 17.18 -20.23
CA LYS A 68 2.67 17.74 -20.77
C LYS A 68 1.74 16.66 -21.32
N ILE A 69 1.66 15.53 -20.63
CA ILE A 69 0.76 14.44 -21.03
C ILE A 69 -0.66 14.88 -20.67
N PRO A 70 -1.60 14.92 -21.63
CA PRO A 70 -2.98 15.25 -21.35
C PRO A 70 -3.64 14.05 -20.66
N VAL A 71 -3.94 14.19 -19.37
CA VAL A 71 -4.67 13.19 -18.58
C VAL A 71 -6.01 13.82 -18.17
N PRO A 72 -7.14 13.10 -18.28
CA PRO A 72 -8.43 13.63 -17.85
C PRO A 72 -8.45 13.87 -16.34
N ASP A 73 -8.98 15.02 -15.91
CA ASP A 73 -9.06 15.40 -14.49
C ASP A 73 -9.83 14.38 -13.63
N GLN A 74 -10.81 13.72 -14.24
CA GLN A 74 -11.64 12.72 -13.58
C GLN A 74 -11.95 11.58 -14.55
N ALA A 75 -11.73 10.35 -14.11
CA ALA A 75 -12.28 9.16 -14.74
C ALA A 75 -13.52 8.70 -13.94
N SER A 76 -14.56 8.29 -14.66
CA SER A 76 -15.68 7.59 -14.04
C SER A 76 -15.32 6.13 -13.88
N PHE A 77 -15.21 5.68 -12.63
CA PHE A 77 -15.04 4.27 -12.28
C PHE A 77 -16.26 3.83 -11.48
N PHE A 78 -17.06 2.91 -12.02
CA PHE A 78 -18.28 2.39 -11.36
C PHE A 78 -19.24 3.48 -10.84
N GLY A 79 -19.34 4.63 -11.54
CA GLY A 79 -20.22 5.74 -11.18
C GLY A 79 -19.63 6.75 -10.18
N ILE A 80 -18.40 6.53 -9.71
CA ILE A 80 -17.64 7.49 -8.90
C ILE A 80 -16.64 8.20 -9.81
N LYS A 81 -16.62 9.53 -9.76
CA LYS A 81 -15.59 10.32 -10.44
C LYS A 81 -14.35 10.37 -9.56
N LEU A 82 -13.25 9.85 -10.05
CA LEU A 82 -11.97 9.75 -9.35
C LEU A 82 -10.84 10.23 -10.25
N ASP A 83 -9.83 10.83 -9.63
CA ASP A 83 -8.59 11.16 -10.32
C ASP A 83 -7.87 9.86 -10.74
N PRO A 84 -7.62 9.64 -12.04
CA PRO A 84 -6.94 8.44 -12.53
C PRO A 84 -5.55 8.23 -11.93
N VAL A 85 -4.81 9.31 -11.71
CA VAL A 85 -3.44 9.29 -11.16
C VAL A 85 -3.49 8.92 -9.68
N ALA A 86 -4.48 9.42 -8.94
CA ALA A 86 -4.70 9.02 -7.55
C ALA A 86 -5.05 7.52 -7.44
N ALA A 87 -5.93 7.03 -8.31
CA ALA A 87 -6.30 5.62 -8.35
C ALA A 87 -5.09 4.72 -8.65
N LEU A 88 -4.24 5.12 -9.61
CA LEU A 88 -3.01 4.41 -9.93
C LEU A 88 -2.02 4.42 -8.76
N SER A 89 -1.88 5.55 -8.07
CA SER A 89 -0.97 5.69 -6.93
C SER A 89 -1.38 4.76 -5.79
N ILE A 90 -2.67 4.72 -5.46
CA ILE A 90 -3.24 3.78 -4.49
C ILE A 90 -2.99 2.33 -4.91
N PHE A 91 -3.26 2.00 -6.17
CA PHE A 91 -3.05 0.66 -6.70
C PHE A 91 -1.58 0.22 -6.54
N LEU A 92 -0.63 1.08 -6.91
CA LEU A 92 0.80 0.82 -6.75
C LEU A 92 1.20 0.61 -5.29
N THR A 93 0.68 1.45 -4.38
CA THR A 93 0.95 1.30 -2.93
C THR A 93 0.37 -0.01 -2.38
N ILE A 94 -0.81 -0.45 -2.82
CA ILE A 94 -1.39 -1.73 -2.42
C ILE A 94 -0.55 -2.89 -2.92
N VAL A 95 -0.03 -2.81 -4.15
CA VAL A 95 0.71 -3.88 -4.83
C VAL A 95 2.15 -4.00 -4.30
N GLN A 96 2.78 -2.88 -3.92
CA GLN A 96 4.15 -2.81 -3.40
C GLN A 96 4.51 -3.84 -2.30
N PRO A 97 3.74 -4.03 -1.20
CA PRO A 97 4.08 -5.02 -0.17
C PRO A 97 4.09 -6.47 -0.70
N PHE A 98 3.27 -6.79 -1.70
CA PHE A 98 3.28 -8.12 -2.32
C PHE A 98 4.52 -8.34 -3.17
N LEU A 99 4.93 -7.33 -3.95
CA LEU A 99 6.21 -7.38 -4.69
C LEU A 99 7.38 -7.55 -3.73
N ASN A 100 7.46 -6.76 -2.66
CA ASN A 100 8.55 -6.86 -1.69
C ASN A 100 8.61 -8.22 -0.99
N ARG A 101 7.48 -8.92 -0.87
CA ARG A 101 7.43 -10.27 -0.32
C ARG A 101 7.79 -11.35 -1.35
N LEU A 102 7.38 -11.21 -2.60
CA LEU A 102 7.54 -12.24 -3.64
C LEU A 102 8.86 -12.12 -4.42
N LEU A 103 9.36 -10.90 -4.68
CA LEU A 103 10.62 -10.68 -5.39
C LEU A 103 11.81 -11.40 -4.75
N PRO A 104 12.10 -11.26 -3.44
CA PRO A 104 13.27 -11.93 -2.87
C PRO A 104 13.12 -13.45 -2.92
N THR A 105 11.92 -14.00 -2.74
CA THR A 105 11.69 -15.45 -2.85
C THR A 105 11.93 -15.97 -4.28
N LEU A 106 11.56 -15.20 -5.30
CA LEU A 106 11.82 -15.56 -6.70
C LEU A 106 13.30 -15.35 -7.09
N LEU A 107 13.92 -14.27 -6.62
CA LEU A 107 15.32 -13.94 -6.94
C LEU A 107 16.30 -14.92 -6.28
N ILE A 108 16.03 -15.36 -5.05
CA ILE A 108 16.82 -16.37 -4.34
C ILE A 108 16.71 -17.74 -5.04
N TRP A 109 15.56 -18.07 -5.65
CA TRP A 109 15.39 -19.31 -6.38
C TRP A 109 16.19 -19.36 -7.70
N THR A 110 16.43 -18.20 -8.34
CA THR A 110 17.17 -18.11 -9.61
C THR A 110 18.67 -17.90 -9.47
N TRP A 111 19.19 -17.69 -8.25
CA TRP A 111 20.63 -17.47 -8.04
C TRP A 111 21.33 -18.80 -7.75
N PRO A 112 22.17 -19.33 -8.67
CA PRO A 112 23.01 -20.46 -8.34
C PRO A 112 24.02 -19.99 -7.31
N SER A 113 23.89 -20.47 -6.07
CA SER A 113 24.95 -20.39 -5.07
C SER A 113 26.21 -21.03 -5.66
N LYS A 114 27.16 -20.20 -6.09
CA LYS A 114 28.55 -20.63 -6.24
C LYS A 114 29.18 -20.81 -4.87
#